data_AF-A0A7J5WQF4-F1
#
_entry.id   AF-A0A7J5WQF4-F1
#
_cell.length_a   1.000
_cell.length_b   1.000
_cell.length_c   1.000
_cell.angle_alpha   90.00
_cell.angle_beta   90.00
_cell.angle_gamma   90.00
#
_symmetry.space_group_name_H-M   'P 1'
#
loop_
_entity.id
_entity.type
_entity.pdbx_description
1 polymer ?
#
loop_
_entity_poly.entity_id
_entity_poly.type
_entity_poly.pdbx_seq_one_letter_code
_entity_poly.pdbx_strand_id
1 'polypeptide(L)'
;MKKYLIGIWYSLPIQLFLPHFRRYQIFLIFWYLLFSTVAGGFMKTFGAFSLFLAPEYFGEVSALSTAIVGFTSGVFIMSWNITTFILHSKQLKFLATNAQPFLKYCINNAIIPMAFLIFYLIKAINYSSIQELASTWDIVFLAGGYTGGLMLSLLIAFIYFFGADKTIYYTLATNIKTANEQYDQAITNSVLQKEKFDMRVDWFLTAGFKLRKPRDVRHYSTEFLEAIFNRHHVAAVLAIVMAFVFLVLVGYSSDTRLFQLPAAASITIFFSILIAVAGALSMFLRSWSIPLVVTLYILANYLYQQEVIDPRNKAYGLNYINKKERPLYNKEAIGELANDSAIEADKQQYLTILNNWKRR
;
A
#
# COMPACT_ATOMS: atom_id res chain seq x y z
N MET A 1 -9.98 25.29 26.86
CA MET A 1 -10.31 24.56 25.60
C MET A 1 -9.61 25.12 24.36
N LYS A 2 -9.67 26.42 24.06
CA LYS A 2 -9.06 27.03 22.86
C LYS A 2 -7.55 26.74 22.70
N LYS A 3 -6.76 26.79 23.79
CA LYS A 3 -5.31 26.49 23.79
C LYS A 3 -4.99 25.02 23.43
N TYR A 4 -5.79 24.07 23.90
CA TYR A 4 -5.60 22.64 23.61
C TYR A 4 -5.97 22.31 22.16
N LEU A 5 -7.05 22.90 21.63
CA LEU A 5 -7.43 22.77 20.22
C LEU A 5 -6.35 23.31 19.28
N ILE A 6 -5.77 24.46 19.61
CA ILE A 6 -4.62 25.02 18.88
C ILE A 6 -3.42 24.07 18.94
N GLY A 7 -3.13 23.49 20.11
CA GLY A 7 -2.04 22.53 20.27
C GLY A 7 -2.23 21.24 19.46
N ILE A 8 -3.46 20.72 19.40
CA ILE A 8 -3.81 19.56 18.56
C ILE A 8 -3.69 19.92 17.08
N TRP A 9 -4.20 21.08 16.66
CA TRP A 9 -4.12 21.53 15.28
C TRP A 9 -2.68 21.63 14.78
N TYR A 10 -1.78 22.21 15.58
CA TYR A 10 -0.35 22.32 15.27
C TYR A 10 0.47 21.12 15.76
N SER A 11 -0.16 19.99 16.05
CA SER A 11 0.55 18.74 16.33
C SER A 11 1.01 18.08 15.04
N LEU A 12 2.17 17.43 15.06
CA LEU A 12 2.75 16.75 13.91
C LEU A 12 1.76 15.75 13.27
N PRO A 13 0.98 14.94 14.01
CA PRO A 13 0.03 14.02 13.38
C PRO A 13 -0.99 14.71 12.48
N ILE A 14 -1.58 15.82 12.95
CA ILE A 14 -2.55 16.58 12.16
C ILE A 14 -1.86 17.30 11.00
N GLN A 15 -0.69 17.88 11.23
CA GLN A 15 0.08 18.57 10.20
C GLN A 15 0.60 17.62 9.10
N LEU A 16 0.79 16.33 9.38
CA LEU A 16 1.09 15.30 8.38
C LEU A 16 -0.15 14.76 7.68
N PHE A 17 -1.30 14.74 8.36
CA PHE A 17 -2.55 14.25 7.78
C PHE A 17 -3.12 15.17 6.70
N LEU A 18 -3.12 16.49 6.94
CA LEU A 18 -3.73 17.47 6.03
C LEU A 18 -3.08 17.54 4.63
N PRO A 19 -1.74 17.53 4.49
CA PRO A 19 -1.08 17.57 3.18
C PRO A 19 -1.46 16.43 2.23
N HIS A 20 -1.82 15.25 2.75
CA HIS A 20 -2.27 14.12 1.92
C HIS A 20 -3.48 14.49 1.06
N PHE A 21 -4.38 15.34 1.57
CA PHE A 21 -5.56 15.81 0.84
C PHE A 21 -5.31 17.04 -0.04
N ARG A 22 -4.21 17.77 0.20
CA ARG A 22 -3.91 19.04 -0.49
C ARG A 22 -2.90 18.91 -1.63
N ARG A 23 -1.83 18.13 -1.44
CA ARG A 23 -0.71 18.02 -2.40
C ARG A 23 -0.43 16.60 -2.89
N TYR A 24 -0.81 15.60 -2.11
CA TYR A 24 -0.39 14.22 -2.32
C TYR A 24 -1.59 13.27 -2.45
N GLN A 25 -2.67 13.72 -3.12
CA GLN A 25 -3.92 12.96 -3.23
C GLN A 25 -3.74 11.63 -3.98
N ILE A 26 -2.74 11.54 -4.87
CA ILE A 26 -2.47 10.32 -5.63
C ILE A 26 -2.27 9.10 -4.73
N PHE A 27 -1.64 9.28 -3.56
CA PHE A 27 -1.42 8.16 -2.66
C PHE A 27 -2.70 7.75 -1.91
N LEU A 28 -3.65 8.67 -1.72
CA LEU A 28 -4.94 8.36 -1.08
C LEU A 28 -5.79 7.41 -1.93
N ILE A 29 -5.54 7.31 -3.25
CA ILE A 29 -6.21 6.35 -4.13
C ILE A 29 -5.95 4.93 -3.65
N PHE A 30 -4.72 4.58 -3.26
CA PHE A 30 -4.39 3.24 -2.78
C PHE A 30 -5.10 2.90 -1.47
N TRP A 31 -5.15 3.86 -0.53
CA TRP A 31 -5.92 3.70 0.70
C TRP A 31 -7.40 3.54 0.40
N TYR A 32 -7.97 4.41 -0.44
CA TYR A 32 -9.36 4.34 -0.85
C TYR A 32 -9.71 2.97 -1.46
N LEU A 33 -8.87 2.45 -2.36
CA LEU A 33 -9.06 1.13 -2.95
C LEU A 33 -9.03 0.01 -1.90
N LEU A 34 -8.09 0.06 -0.95
CA LEU A 34 -8.03 -0.93 0.14
C LEU A 34 -9.27 -0.84 1.05
N PHE A 35 -9.66 0.35 1.51
CA PHE A 35 -10.88 0.56 2.30
C PHE A 35 -12.12 0.09 1.54
N SER A 36 -12.26 0.45 0.26
CA SER A 36 -13.39 0.08 -0.58
C SER A 36 -13.45 -1.42 -0.84
N THR A 37 -12.31 -2.07 -1.06
CA THR A 37 -12.24 -3.54 -1.25
C THR A 37 -12.70 -4.26 0.00
N VAL A 38 -12.13 -3.91 1.16
CA VAL A 38 -12.48 -4.52 2.46
C VAL A 38 -13.93 -4.21 2.86
N ALA A 39 -14.47 -3.05 2.46
CA ALA A 39 -15.87 -2.69 2.66
C ALA A 39 -16.85 -3.44 1.74
N GLY A 40 -16.37 -4.07 0.66
CA GLY A 40 -17.20 -4.65 -0.40
C GLY A 40 -17.77 -3.62 -1.39
N GLY A 41 -17.18 -2.42 -1.46
CA GLY A 41 -17.52 -1.37 -2.44
C GLY A 41 -16.76 -1.48 -3.76
N PHE A 42 -15.63 -2.19 -3.78
CA PHE A 42 -14.81 -2.40 -4.99
C PHE A 42 -14.78 -3.88 -5.39
N MET A 43 -15.03 -4.15 -6.67
CA MET A 43 -15.00 -5.49 -7.28
C MET A 43 -15.77 -6.57 -6.49
N LYS A 44 -16.91 -6.20 -5.88
CA LYS A 44 -17.73 -7.11 -5.05
C LYS A 44 -18.17 -8.37 -5.81
N THR A 45 -18.60 -8.21 -7.07
CA THR A 45 -19.06 -9.33 -7.92
C THR A 45 -17.96 -10.35 -8.20
N PHE A 46 -16.69 -9.94 -8.11
CA PHE A 46 -15.52 -10.80 -8.27
C PHE A 46 -15.01 -11.36 -6.93
N GLY A 47 -15.71 -11.11 -5.81
CA GLY A 47 -15.32 -11.62 -4.49
C GLY A 47 -14.09 -10.94 -3.88
N ALA A 48 -13.69 -9.76 -4.37
CA ALA A 48 -12.43 -9.12 -3.95
C ALA A 48 -12.33 -8.87 -2.43
N PHE A 49 -13.45 -8.59 -1.77
CA PHE A 49 -13.49 -8.43 -0.31
C PHE A 49 -13.20 -9.75 0.43
N SER A 50 -13.69 -10.88 -0.07
CA SER A 50 -13.46 -12.21 0.50
C SER A 50 -11.98 -12.59 0.43
N LEU A 51 -11.29 -12.25 -0.68
CA LEU A 51 -9.84 -12.45 -0.82
C LEU A 51 -9.01 -11.78 0.28
N PHE A 52 -9.49 -10.64 0.81
CA PHE A 52 -8.86 -9.93 1.92
C PHE A 52 -9.32 -10.46 3.28
N LEU A 53 -10.62 -10.72 3.46
CA LEU A 53 -11.20 -11.07 4.77
C LEU A 53 -11.05 -12.54 5.15
N ALA A 54 -10.95 -13.43 4.17
CA ALA A 54 -10.71 -14.86 4.30
C ALA A 54 -9.62 -15.29 3.30
N PRO A 55 -8.37 -14.84 3.51
CA PRO A 55 -7.29 -15.18 2.61
C PRO A 55 -7.01 -16.68 2.66
N GLU A 56 -6.84 -17.29 1.50
CA GLU A 56 -6.56 -18.71 1.40
C GLU A 56 -5.07 -18.94 1.16
N TYR A 57 -4.49 -19.90 1.88
CA TYR A 57 -3.15 -20.41 1.62
C TYR A 57 -3.17 -21.93 1.72
N PHE A 58 -2.63 -22.62 0.71
CA PHE A 58 -2.66 -24.08 0.60
C PHE A 58 -4.04 -24.76 0.55
N GLY A 59 -5.12 -24.04 0.25
CA GLY A 59 -6.47 -24.60 0.27
C GLY A 59 -7.33 -24.15 1.46
N GLU A 60 -6.72 -23.45 2.42
CA GLU A 60 -7.35 -23.22 3.73
C GLU A 60 -7.18 -21.79 4.22
N VAL A 61 -8.19 -21.30 4.94
CA VAL A 61 -8.14 -20.04 5.69
C VAL A 61 -7.60 -20.33 7.07
N SER A 62 -6.32 -20.01 7.28
CA SER A 62 -5.58 -20.31 8.51
C SER A 62 -4.89 -19.09 9.11
N ALA A 63 -4.44 -19.17 10.36
CA ALA A 63 -3.65 -18.11 10.97
C ALA A 63 -2.37 -17.78 10.17
N LEU A 64 -1.80 -18.76 9.45
CA LEU A 64 -0.67 -18.54 8.55
C LEU A 64 -1.07 -17.70 7.33
N SER A 65 -2.20 -18.04 6.69
CA SER A 65 -2.71 -17.29 5.54
C SER A 65 -2.98 -15.82 5.89
N THR A 66 -3.61 -15.57 7.06
CA THR A 66 -3.86 -14.21 7.53
C THR A 66 -2.58 -13.52 7.98
N ALA A 67 -1.60 -14.24 8.52
CA ALA A 67 -0.27 -13.69 8.84
C ALA A 67 0.49 -13.22 7.60
N ILE A 68 0.41 -13.94 6.48
CA ILE A 68 1.01 -13.49 5.22
C ILE A 68 0.36 -12.18 4.74
N VAL A 69 -0.97 -12.07 4.83
CA VAL A 69 -1.67 -10.82 4.50
C VAL A 69 -1.30 -9.70 5.49
N GLY A 70 -1.21 -9.99 6.78
CA GLY A 70 -0.75 -9.04 7.79
C GLY A 70 0.66 -8.52 7.52
N PHE A 71 1.58 -9.43 7.16
CA PHE A 71 2.96 -9.10 6.81
C PHE A 71 3.02 -8.15 5.61
N THR A 72 2.29 -8.48 4.54
CA THR A 72 2.28 -7.67 3.31
C THR A 72 1.53 -6.34 3.48
N SER A 73 0.48 -6.30 4.31
CA SER A 73 -0.13 -5.04 4.77
C SER A 73 0.87 -4.15 5.52
N GLY A 74 1.75 -4.73 6.33
CA GLY A 74 2.82 -3.97 6.99
C GLY A 74 3.88 -3.49 6.02
N VAL A 75 4.28 -4.29 5.02
CA VAL A 75 5.14 -3.83 3.90
C VAL A 75 4.51 -2.62 3.19
N PHE A 76 3.21 -2.65 2.91
CA PHE A 76 2.47 -1.53 2.33
C PHE A 76 2.49 -0.28 3.22
N ILE A 77 2.21 -0.44 4.51
CA ILE A 77 2.26 0.66 5.49
C ILE A 77 3.67 1.25 5.58
N MET A 78 4.70 0.42 5.53
CA MET A 78 6.08 0.88 5.54
C MET A 78 6.43 1.61 4.24
N SER A 79 6.05 1.08 3.07
CA SER A 79 6.26 1.76 1.79
C SER A 79 5.59 3.14 1.75
N TRP A 80 4.36 3.24 2.25
CA TRP A 80 3.66 4.51 2.44
C TRP A 80 4.45 5.48 3.35
N ASN A 81 4.89 5.01 4.52
CA ASN A 81 5.63 5.85 5.46
C ASN A 81 6.97 6.30 4.89
N ILE A 82 7.71 5.41 4.22
CA ILE A 82 8.98 5.73 3.57
C ILE A 82 8.78 6.79 2.48
N THR A 83 7.82 6.56 1.59
CA THR A 83 7.56 7.45 0.46
C THR A 83 7.14 8.83 0.94
N THR A 84 6.22 8.88 1.90
CA THR A 84 5.75 10.16 2.45
C THR A 84 6.82 10.84 3.33
N PHE A 85 7.68 10.09 4.02
CA PHE A 85 8.82 10.65 4.76
C PHE A 85 9.79 11.36 3.83
N ILE A 86 10.11 10.76 2.68
CA ILE A 86 10.93 11.37 1.63
C ILE A 86 10.29 12.66 1.12
N LEU A 87 8.99 12.64 0.81
CA LEU A 87 8.27 13.81 0.28
C LEU A 87 8.17 14.97 1.28
N HIS A 88 8.09 14.68 2.58
CA HIS A 88 7.99 15.69 3.63
C HIS A 88 9.34 16.06 4.27
N SER A 89 10.44 15.43 3.85
CA SER A 89 11.79 15.63 4.39
C SER A 89 12.17 17.12 4.52
N LYS A 90 11.91 17.91 3.49
CA LYS A 90 12.21 19.35 3.45
C LYS A 90 11.42 20.17 4.47
N GLN A 91 10.20 19.74 4.82
CA GLN A 91 9.34 20.43 5.79
C GLN A 91 9.63 19.99 7.23
N LEU A 92 10.22 18.81 7.42
CA LEU A 92 10.42 18.18 8.72
C LEU A 92 11.89 18.14 9.14
N LYS A 93 12.63 19.23 8.87
CA LYS A 93 14.05 19.37 9.22
C LYS A 93 14.35 19.06 10.69
N PHE A 94 13.43 19.39 11.61
CA PHE A 94 13.60 19.13 13.04
C PHE A 94 13.64 17.63 13.41
N LEU A 95 13.08 16.74 12.59
CA LEU A 95 13.16 15.30 12.85
C LEU A 95 14.58 14.79 12.64
N ALA A 96 15.33 15.33 11.68
CA ALA A 96 16.70 14.90 11.35
C ALA A 96 17.70 15.06 12.51
N THR A 97 17.38 15.90 13.50
CA THR A 97 18.22 16.19 14.67
C THR A 97 17.80 15.40 15.92
N ASN A 98 16.80 14.53 15.78
CA ASN A 98 16.36 13.59 16.80
C ASN A 98 16.90 12.19 16.50
N ALA A 99 17.21 11.41 17.55
CA ALA A 99 17.47 9.98 17.39
C ALA A 99 16.26 9.28 16.74
N GLN A 100 16.44 8.28 15.89
CA GLN A 100 15.34 7.53 15.24
C GLN A 100 14.28 8.44 14.57
N PRO A 101 14.67 9.28 13.59
CA PRO A 101 13.77 10.22 12.92
C PRO A 101 12.61 9.51 12.23
N PHE A 102 12.89 8.39 11.57
CA PHE A 102 11.91 7.65 10.79
C PHE A 102 10.83 7.00 11.67
N LEU A 103 11.19 6.39 12.81
CA LEU A 103 10.20 5.85 13.76
C LEU A 103 9.25 6.94 14.28
N LYS A 104 9.80 8.10 14.65
CA LYS A 104 8.98 9.25 15.08
C LYS A 104 8.05 9.69 13.96
N TYR A 105 8.52 9.73 12.72
CA TYR A 105 7.67 10.02 11.58
C TYR A 105 6.52 9.01 11.46
N CYS A 106 6.79 7.70 11.47
CA CYS A 106 5.76 6.66 11.37
C CYS A 106 4.68 6.79 12.46
N ILE A 107 5.08 7.04 13.71
CA ILE A 107 4.14 7.22 14.83
C ILE A 107 3.22 8.42 14.59
N ASN A 108 3.76 9.54 14.10
CA ASN A 108 2.95 10.72 13.86
C ASN A 108 2.15 10.61 12.55
N ASN A 109 2.60 9.85 11.56
CA ASN A 109 1.88 9.57 10.31
C ASN A 109 0.97 8.33 10.41
N ALA A 110 0.60 7.90 11.62
CA ALA A 110 -0.14 6.66 11.85
C ALA A 110 -1.66 6.78 11.66
N ILE A 111 -2.23 7.98 11.48
CA ILE A 111 -3.69 8.20 11.46
C ILE A 111 -4.38 7.32 10.39
N ILE A 112 -3.94 7.38 9.13
CA ILE A 112 -4.54 6.60 8.04
C ILE A 112 -4.24 5.09 8.19
N PRO A 113 -2.98 4.65 8.40
CA PRO A 113 -2.68 3.24 8.65
C PRO A 113 -3.49 2.63 9.80
N MET A 114 -3.56 3.33 10.95
CA MET A 114 -4.26 2.83 12.12
C MET A 114 -5.78 2.75 11.87
N ALA A 115 -6.36 3.76 11.21
CA ALA A 115 -7.76 3.73 10.81
C ALA A 115 -8.06 2.52 9.91
N PHE A 116 -7.18 2.21 8.96
CA PHE A 116 -7.32 1.05 8.08
C PHE A 116 -7.20 -0.27 8.85
N LEU A 117 -6.21 -0.40 9.74
CA LEU A 117 -6.00 -1.61 10.52
C LEU A 117 -7.19 -1.91 11.44
N ILE A 118 -7.72 -0.89 12.13
CA ILE A 118 -8.92 -1.03 12.97
C ILE A 118 -10.12 -1.44 12.09
N PHE A 119 -10.33 -0.74 10.98
CA PHE A 119 -11.42 -1.03 10.05
C PHE A 119 -11.34 -2.46 9.49
N TYR A 120 -10.15 -2.88 9.07
CA TYR A 120 -9.88 -4.22 8.55
C TYR A 120 -10.18 -5.28 9.60
N LEU A 121 -9.68 -5.14 10.83
CA LEU A 121 -9.91 -6.12 11.89
C LEU A 121 -11.40 -6.24 12.24
N ILE A 122 -12.13 -5.11 12.32
CA ILE A 122 -13.58 -5.12 12.54
C ILE A 122 -14.29 -5.88 11.41
N LYS A 123 -13.91 -5.63 10.15
CA LYS A 123 -14.51 -6.31 8.99
C LYS A 123 -14.14 -7.79 8.92
N ALA A 124 -12.91 -8.16 9.24
CA ALA A 124 -12.46 -9.55 9.28
C ALA A 124 -13.19 -10.34 10.35
N ILE A 125 -13.28 -9.81 11.58
CA ILE A 125 -14.03 -10.45 12.68
C ILE A 125 -15.50 -10.61 12.31
N ASN A 126 -16.12 -9.57 11.73
CA ASN A 126 -17.52 -9.63 11.30
C ASN A 126 -17.73 -10.67 10.19
N TYR A 127 -16.84 -10.72 9.19
CA TYR A 127 -16.91 -11.68 8.09
C TYR A 127 -16.74 -13.11 8.61
N SER A 128 -15.72 -13.38 9.43
CA SER A 128 -15.49 -14.70 10.00
C SER A 128 -16.64 -15.16 10.91
N SER A 129 -17.26 -14.25 11.67
CA SER A 129 -18.37 -14.60 12.55
C SER A 129 -19.70 -14.80 11.83
N ILE A 130 -20.02 -13.96 10.83
CA ILE A 130 -21.35 -13.94 10.22
C ILE A 130 -21.40 -14.76 8.92
N GLN A 131 -20.33 -14.73 8.12
CA GLN A 131 -20.31 -15.40 6.81
C GLN A 131 -19.68 -16.79 6.88
N GLU A 132 -18.53 -16.91 7.56
CA GLU A 132 -17.85 -18.22 7.72
C GLU A 132 -18.37 -19.02 8.92
N LEU A 133 -19.16 -18.40 9.81
CA LEU A 133 -19.67 -19.02 11.05
C LEU A 133 -18.55 -19.66 11.89
N ALA A 134 -17.35 -19.08 11.84
CA ALA A 134 -16.17 -19.60 12.50
C ALA A 134 -16.29 -19.53 14.02
N SER A 135 -15.64 -20.45 14.72
CA SER A 135 -15.64 -20.44 16.19
C SER A 135 -14.91 -19.22 16.73
N THR A 136 -15.24 -18.80 17.95
CA THR A 136 -14.55 -17.66 18.61
C THR A 136 -13.04 -17.85 18.67
N TRP A 137 -12.58 -19.09 18.89
CA TRP A 137 -11.16 -19.41 18.94
C TRP A 137 -10.49 -19.27 17.57
N ASP A 138 -11.14 -19.73 16.51
CA ASP A 138 -10.64 -19.57 15.14
C ASP A 138 -10.52 -18.08 14.78
N ILE A 139 -11.52 -17.27 15.12
CA ILE A 139 -11.49 -15.82 14.92
C ILE A 139 -10.29 -15.19 15.65
N VAL A 140 -10.02 -15.58 16.89
CA VAL A 140 -8.87 -15.09 17.66
C VAL A 140 -7.55 -15.51 17.00
N PHE A 141 -7.42 -16.75 16.54
CA PHE A 141 -6.23 -17.22 15.83
C PHE A 141 -6.02 -16.50 14.48
N LEU A 142 -7.10 -16.27 13.72
CA LEU A 142 -7.04 -15.55 12.44
C LEU A 142 -6.62 -14.08 12.65
N ALA A 143 -7.24 -13.39 13.61
CA ALA A 143 -6.90 -12.01 13.96
C ALA A 143 -5.49 -11.90 14.57
N GLY A 144 -5.10 -12.89 15.38
CA GLY A 144 -3.76 -13.03 15.95
C GLY A 144 -2.70 -13.27 14.87
N GLY A 145 -3.00 -14.12 13.89
CA GLY A 145 -2.16 -14.37 12.71
C GLY A 145 -1.90 -13.08 11.94
N TYR A 146 -2.96 -12.37 11.54
CA TYR A 146 -2.85 -11.07 10.85
C TYR A 146 -2.02 -10.06 11.64
N THR A 147 -2.32 -9.88 12.92
CA THR A 147 -1.60 -8.94 13.79
C THR A 147 -0.13 -9.36 13.98
N GLY A 148 0.14 -10.65 14.13
CA GLY A 148 1.49 -11.20 14.28
C GLY A 148 2.33 -11.00 13.03
N GLY A 149 1.79 -11.29 11.84
CA GLY A 149 2.45 -11.04 10.57
C GLY A 149 2.75 -9.55 10.36
N LEU A 150 1.79 -8.69 10.68
CA LEU A 150 1.96 -7.24 10.64
C LEU A 150 3.11 -6.80 11.56
N MET A 151 3.10 -7.20 12.84
CA MET A 151 4.15 -6.83 13.79
C MET A 151 5.53 -7.34 13.35
N LEU A 152 5.60 -8.56 12.80
CA LEU A 152 6.84 -9.13 12.28
C LEU A 152 7.41 -8.27 11.14
N SER A 153 6.58 -7.85 10.18
CA SER A 153 7.02 -7.00 9.07
C SER A 153 7.52 -5.63 9.54
N LEU A 154 6.83 -5.00 10.50
CA LEU A 154 7.24 -3.73 11.09
C LEU A 154 8.56 -3.87 11.85
N LEU A 155 8.74 -4.96 12.60
CA LEU A 155 9.96 -5.25 13.32
C LEU A 155 11.15 -5.42 12.36
N ILE A 156 11.01 -6.21 11.29
CA ILE A 156 12.05 -6.39 10.27
C ILE A 156 12.39 -5.04 9.62
N ALA A 157 11.38 -4.25 9.25
CA ALA A 157 11.58 -2.95 8.64
C ALA A 157 12.34 -2.00 9.60
N PHE A 158 11.94 -1.90 10.86
CA PHE A 158 12.62 -1.04 11.82
C PHE A 158 14.04 -1.52 12.16
N ILE A 159 14.31 -2.83 12.22
CA ILE A 159 15.67 -3.34 12.37
C ILE A 159 16.55 -2.87 11.20
N TYR A 160 16.06 -2.99 9.97
CA TYR A 160 16.77 -2.52 8.78
C TYR A 160 17.00 -0.99 8.83
N PHE A 161 15.95 -0.21 9.10
CA PHE A 161 16.04 1.25 9.13
C PHE A 161 16.87 1.77 10.31
N PHE A 162 16.84 1.14 11.49
CA PHE A 162 17.73 1.52 12.59
C PHE A 162 19.20 1.22 12.29
N GLY A 163 19.48 0.15 11.54
CA GLY A 163 20.82 -0.10 11.00
C GLY A 163 21.28 1.04 10.06
N ALA A 164 20.40 1.49 9.18
CA ALA A 164 20.65 2.64 8.31
C ALA A 164 20.84 3.94 9.12
N ASP A 165 19.95 4.23 10.08
CA ASP A 165 20.02 5.40 10.97
C ASP A 165 21.35 5.44 11.74
N LYS A 166 21.79 4.30 12.28
CA LYS A 166 23.07 4.18 13.00
C LYS A 166 24.23 4.55 12.07
N THR A 167 24.28 3.98 10.86
CA THR A 167 25.32 4.27 9.87
C THR A 167 25.33 5.75 9.47
N ILE A 168 24.15 6.35 9.26
CA ILE A 168 23.99 7.78 8.94
C ILE A 168 24.51 8.65 10.09
N TYR A 169 24.11 8.35 11.34
CA TYR A 169 24.55 9.09 12.51
C TYR A 169 26.07 9.03 12.68
N TYR A 170 26.69 7.84 12.63
CA TYR A 170 28.14 7.72 12.77
C TYR A 170 28.92 8.48 11.70
N THR A 171 28.42 8.49 10.46
CA THR A 171 29.12 9.21 9.38
C THR A 171 28.98 10.73 9.50
N LEU A 172 27.93 11.22 10.15
CA LEU A 172 27.61 12.65 10.24
C LEU A 172 27.79 13.23 11.65
N ALA A 173 28.14 12.41 12.65
CA ALA A 173 28.22 12.81 14.05
C ALA A 173 29.23 13.95 14.29
N THR A 174 30.36 13.94 13.57
CA THR A 174 31.36 15.01 13.61
C THR A 174 30.80 16.31 13.06
N ASN A 175 30.16 16.28 11.89
CA ASN A 175 29.52 17.45 11.28
C ASN A 175 28.38 18.01 12.15
N ILE A 176 27.58 17.14 12.80
CA ILE A 176 26.53 17.53 13.77
C ILE A 176 27.15 18.25 14.97
N LYS A 177 28.22 17.68 15.53
CA LYS A 177 28.89 18.22 16.71
C LYS A 177 29.49 19.60 16.42
N THR A 178 30.22 19.74 15.32
CA THR A 178 30.81 21.02 14.90
C THR A 178 29.75 22.07 14.59
N ALA A 179 28.66 21.70 13.90
CA ALA A 179 27.55 22.64 13.63
C ALA A 179 26.83 23.10 14.91
N ASN A 180 26.67 22.21 15.90
CA ASN A 180 26.10 22.57 17.20
C ASN A 180 27.03 23.49 18.01
N GLU A 181 28.34 23.20 18.02
CA GLU A 181 29.33 24.04 18.72
C GLU A 181 29.39 25.45 18.10
N GLN A 182 29.35 25.56 16.78
CA GLN A 182 29.28 26.84 16.07
C GLN A 182 27.97 27.59 16.36
N TYR A 183 26.85 26.87 16.49
CA TYR A 183 25.56 27.46 16.84
C TYR A 183 25.51 28.02 18.26
N ASP A 184 25.99 27.24 19.23
CA ASP A 184 26.04 27.66 20.63
C ASP A 184 26.91 28.92 20.78
N GLN A 185 27.95 29.07 19.94
CA GLN A 185 28.76 30.29 19.87
C GLN A 185 28.04 31.46 19.17
N ALA A 186 27.26 31.21 18.11
CA ALA A 186 26.58 32.24 17.32
C ALA A 186 25.31 32.82 17.98
N ILE A 187 24.58 32.03 18.78
CA ILE A 187 23.43 32.53 19.58
C ILE A 187 23.85 33.65 20.53
N THR A 188 25.05 33.56 21.08
CA THR A 188 25.58 34.56 22.02
C THR A 188 25.72 35.95 21.37
N ASN A 189 25.78 36.02 20.03
CA ASN A 189 26.15 37.24 19.30
C ASN A 189 25.11 37.75 18.28
N SER A 190 23.99 37.07 18.02
CA SER A 190 23.02 37.58 17.03
C SER A 190 21.59 37.03 17.16
N VAL A 191 20.61 37.88 16.83
CA VAL A 191 19.19 37.48 16.68
C VAL A 191 19.01 36.85 15.30
N LEU A 192 18.88 35.52 15.27
CA LEU A 192 18.66 34.76 14.04
C LEU A 192 17.36 35.19 13.34
N GLN A 193 17.44 35.44 12.03
CA GLN A 193 16.26 35.71 11.21
C GLN A 193 15.23 34.58 11.34
N LYS A 194 13.96 34.95 11.39
CA LYS A 194 12.85 34.02 11.55
C LYS A 194 12.61 33.33 10.20
N GLU A 195 13.19 32.13 10.02
CA GLU A 195 12.94 31.31 8.84
C GLU A 195 11.43 31.01 8.76
N LYS A 196 10.84 31.21 7.59
CA LYS A 196 9.40 30.99 7.36
C LYS A 196 9.20 29.49 7.16
N PHE A 197 8.95 28.75 8.23
CA PHE A 197 8.63 27.32 8.14
C PHE A 197 7.41 27.11 7.25
N ASP A 198 7.54 26.25 6.24
CA ASP A 198 6.46 25.89 5.31
C ASP A 198 5.33 25.11 6.03
N MET A 199 5.65 24.52 7.18
CA MET A 199 4.72 23.81 8.07
C MET A 199 5.01 24.17 9.54
N ARG A 200 4.02 24.72 10.25
CA ARG A 200 4.13 25.04 11.68
C ARG A 200 3.81 23.79 12.50
N VAL A 201 4.80 23.30 13.25
CA VAL A 201 4.64 22.18 14.19
C VAL A 201 5.01 22.67 15.58
N ASP A 202 4.06 22.61 16.51
CA ASP A 202 4.26 23.02 17.91
C ASP A 202 4.60 21.80 18.80
N TRP A 203 4.10 20.60 18.44
CA TRP A 203 4.24 19.37 19.23
C TRP A 203 4.36 18.14 18.35
N PHE A 204 5.11 17.12 18.78
CA PHE A 204 5.16 15.81 18.14
C PHE A 204 5.25 14.67 19.16
N LEU A 205 4.85 13.46 18.77
CA LEU A 205 4.98 12.24 19.57
C LEU A 205 6.37 11.62 19.38
N THR A 206 7.01 11.29 20.49
CA THR A 206 8.28 10.55 20.50
C THR A 206 8.06 9.04 20.36
N ALA A 207 9.16 8.29 20.20
CA ALA A 207 9.14 6.82 20.12
C ALA A 207 8.42 6.14 21.31
N GLY A 208 8.53 6.72 22.52
CA GLY A 208 7.81 6.26 23.71
C GLY A 208 6.45 6.94 23.91
N PHE A 209 5.83 7.45 22.85
CA PHE A 209 4.53 8.15 22.86
C PHE A 209 4.44 9.38 23.77
N LYS A 210 5.58 9.96 24.18
CA LYS A 210 5.61 11.22 24.95
C LYS A 210 5.54 12.42 24.02
N LEU A 211 4.78 13.44 24.40
CA LEU A 211 4.72 14.73 23.69
C LEU A 211 6.00 15.54 23.92
N ARG A 212 6.60 16.06 22.85
CA ARG A 212 7.73 16.99 22.90
C ARG A 212 7.56 18.13 21.91
N LYS A 213 8.26 19.25 22.18
CA LYS A 213 8.36 20.37 21.25
C LYS A 213 9.49 20.11 20.23
N PRO A 214 9.32 20.48 18.96
CA PRO A 214 10.40 20.50 17.98
C PRO A 214 11.59 21.31 18.47
N ARG A 215 12.81 20.82 18.19
CA ARG A 215 14.03 21.60 18.41
C ARG A 215 14.18 22.61 17.28
N ASP A 216 14.79 23.74 17.62
CA ASP A 216 15.24 24.68 16.60
C ASP A 216 16.37 24.05 15.80
N VAL A 217 16.29 24.21 14.47
CA VAL A 217 17.23 23.62 13.50
C VAL A 217 17.73 24.63 12.48
N ARG A 218 17.46 25.93 12.72
CA ARG A 218 17.88 27.04 11.85
C ARG A 218 19.39 27.15 11.68
N HIS A 219 20.17 26.43 12.48
CA HIS A 219 21.62 26.47 12.52
C HIS A 219 22.32 25.39 11.72
N TYR A 220 21.58 24.37 11.29
CA TYR A 220 22.13 23.39 10.37
C TYR A 220 22.11 23.94 8.96
N SER A 221 23.24 23.78 8.24
CA SER A 221 23.29 24.13 6.83
C SER A 221 22.30 23.28 6.04
N THR A 222 21.74 23.86 4.98
CA THR A 222 20.80 23.18 4.08
C THR A 222 21.42 21.91 3.48
N GLU A 223 22.70 21.96 3.16
CA GLU A 223 23.47 20.87 2.58
C GLU A 223 23.60 19.70 3.56
N PHE A 224 23.76 20.00 4.86
CA PHE A 224 23.85 18.99 5.91
C PHE A 224 22.52 18.24 6.09
N LEU A 225 21.41 18.98 6.15
CA LEU A 225 20.08 18.39 6.27
C LEU A 225 19.71 17.56 5.03
N GLU A 226 20.02 18.07 3.83
CA GLU A 226 19.81 17.33 2.58
C GLU A 226 20.67 16.06 2.50
N ALA A 227 21.91 16.08 3.00
CA ALA A 227 22.77 14.90 3.04
C ALA A 227 22.21 13.76 3.93
N ILE A 228 21.58 14.09 5.06
CA ILE A 228 20.87 13.10 5.90
C ILE A 228 19.73 12.46 5.10
N PHE A 229 18.86 13.27 4.50
CA PHE A 229 17.68 12.78 3.79
C PHE A 229 18.03 11.98 2.53
N ASN A 230 19.06 12.38 1.78
CA ASN A 230 19.53 11.64 0.62
C ASN A 230 20.01 10.22 0.97
N ARG A 231 20.63 10.03 2.14
CA ARG A 231 21.04 8.69 2.59
C ARG A 231 19.85 7.83 3.02
N HIS A 232 18.84 8.40 3.67
CA HIS A 232 17.57 7.69 3.92
C HIS A 232 16.87 7.33 2.60
N HIS A 233 16.95 8.18 1.58
CA HIS A 233 16.39 7.93 0.26
C HIS A 233 17.02 6.71 -0.42
N VAL A 234 18.35 6.54 -0.34
CA VAL A 234 19.02 5.36 -0.92
C VAL A 234 18.58 4.07 -0.23
N ALA A 235 18.54 4.05 1.10
CA ALA A 235 18.07 2.88 1.86
C ALA A 235 16.61 2.52 1.51
N ALA A 236 15.77 3.54 1.37
CA ALA A 236 14.38 3.39 0.93
C ALA A 236 14.26 2.77 -0.47
N VAL A 237 15.02 3.28 -1.46
CA VAL A 237 15.02 2.76 -2.83
C VAL A 237 15.47 1.30 -2.86
N LEU A 238 16.51 0.94 -2.09
CA LEU A 238 17.01 -0.43 -2.03
C LEU A 238 15.95 -1.39 -1.47
N ALA A 239 15.22 -0.98 -0.43
CA ALA A 239 14.10 -1.76 0.12
C ALA A 239 12.98 -1.99 -0.92
N ILE A 240 12.64 -0.98 -1.72
CA ILE A 240 11.63 -1.09 -2.78
C ILE A 240 12.11 -2.04 -3.90
N VAL A 241 13.37 -1.94 -4.31
CA VAL A 241 13.96 -2.84 -5.32
C VAL A 241 13.94 -4.29 -4.83
N MET A 242 14.29 -4.55 -3.57
CA MET A 242 14.19 -5.90 -2.99
C MET A 242 12.75 -6.42 -2.99
N ALA A 243 11.76 -5.59 -2.64
CA ALA A 243 10.35 -5.97 -2.68
C ALA A 243 9.86 -6.27 -4.11
N PHE A 244 10.31 -5.49 -5.10
CA PHE A 244 10.01 -5.74 -6.52
C PHE A 244 10.61 -7.06 -7.01
N VAL A 245 11.90 -7.31 -6.73
CA VAL A 245 12.57 -8.57 -7.07
C VAL A 245 11.85 -9.76 -6.42
N PHE A 246 11.47 -9.63 -5.14
CA PHE A 246 10.69 -10.66 -4.45
C PHE A 246 9.36 -10.95 -5.14
N LEU A 247 8.58 -9.91 -5.50
CA LEU A 247 7.31 -10.08 -6.22
C LEU A 247 7.51 -10.80 -7.57
N VAL A 248 8.55 -10.44 -8.33
CA VAL A 248 8.86 -11.08 -9.62
C VAL A 248 9.22 -12.55 -9.43
N LEU A 249 10.06 -12.88 -8.44
CA LEU A 249 10.46 -14.27 -8.16
C LEU A 249 9.28 -15.14 -7.72
N VAL A 250 8.42 -14.62 -6.85
CA VAL A 250 7.20 -15.31 -6.43
C VAL A 250 6.25 -15.51 -7.61
N GLY A 251 6.05 -14.47 -8.42
CA GLY A 251 5.21 -14.56 -9.62
C GLY A 251 5.73 -15.56 -10.65
N TYR A 252 7.05 -15.61 -10.86
CA TYR A 252 7.69 -16.60 -11.75
C TYR A 252 7.55 -18.03 -11.23
N SER A 253 7.50 -18.21 -9.91
CA SER A 253 7.51 -19.53 -9.26
C SER A 253 6.12 -20.00 -8.80
N SER A 254 5.05 -19.31 -9.24
CA SER A 254 3.67 -19.52 -8.77
C SER A 254 3.08 -20.89 -9.13
N ASP A 255 3.69 -21.60 -10.08
CA ASP A 255 3.31 -22.98 -10.42
C ASP A 255 3.59 -23.95 -9.26
N THR A 256 4.50 -23.60 -8.35
CA THR A 256 4.77 -24.38 -7.15
C THR A 256 3.84 -23.96 -6.01
N ARG A 257 3.30 -24.96 -5.30
CA ARG A 257 2.35 -24.76 -4.20
C ARG A 257 2.84 -23.75 -3.14
N LEU A 258 4.15 -23.70 -2.88
CA LEU A 258 4.76 -22.83 -1.86
C LEU A 258 4.70 -21.34 -2.20
N PHE A 259 4.72 -20.98 -3.49
CA PHE A 259 4.71 -19.57 -3.91
C PHE A 259 3.32 -19.09 -4.35
N GLN A 260 2.27 -19.89 -4.11
CA GLN A 260 0.87 -19.51 -4.26
C GLN A 260 0.41 -18.68 -3.04
N LEU A 261 0.94 -17.45 -2.93
CA LEU A 261 0.56 -16.54 -1.86
C LEU A 261 -0.93 -16.18 -1.93
N PRO A 262 -1.57 -15.86 -0.78
CA PRO A 262 -2.93 -15.34 -0.79
C PRO A 262 -3.06 -14.14 -1.73
N ALA A 263 -4.15 -14.06 -2.50
CA ALA A 263 -4.32 -13.00 -3.49
C ALA A 263 -4.23 -11.59 -2.89
N ALA A 264 -4.79 -11.38 -1.69
CA ALA A 264 -4.66 -10.11 -0.98
C ALA A 264 -3.21 -9.73 -0.68
N ALA A 265 -2.33 -10.70 -0.41
CA ALA A 265 -0.92 -10.45 -0.15
C ALA A 265 -0.19 -9.96 -1.41
N SER A 266 -0.47 -10.56 -2.57
CA SER A 266 0.08 -10.13 -3.84
C SER A 266 -0.40 -8.72 -4.22
N ILE A 267 -1.69 -8.41 -3.98
CA ILE A 267 -2.27 -7.09 -4.24
C ILE A 267 -1.63 -6.02 -3.35
N THR A 268 -1.44 -6.27 -2.06
CA THR A 268 -0.83 -5.30 -1.14
C THR A 268 0.67 -5.07 -1.43
N ILE A 269 1.43 -6.10 -1.80
CA ILE A 269 2.82 -5.92 -2.27
C ILE A 269 2.82 -5.08 -3.55
N PHE A 270 1.94 -5.39 -4.51
CA PHE A 270 1.84 -4.61 -5.75
C PHE A 270 1.52 -3.13 -5.47
N PHE A 271 0.57 -2.85 -4.57
CA PHE A 271 0.28 -1.47 -4.14
C PHE A 271 1.47 -0.81 -3.44
N SER A 272 2.28 -1.58 -2.70
CA SER A 272 3.51 -1.07 -2.07
C SER A 272 4.50 -0.55 -3.11
N ILE A 273 4.66 -1.26 -4.23
CA ILE A 273 5.51 -0.87 -5.35
C ILE A 273 4.91 0.35 -6.07
N LEU A 274 3.60 0.34 -6.33
CA LEU A 274 2.93 1.45 -7.00
C LEU A 274 2.99 2.76 -6.19
N ILE A 275 2.91 2.70 -4.86
CA ILE A 275 3.12 3.86 -4.00
C ILE A 275 4.53 4.43 -4.19
N ALA A 276 5.55 3.58 -4.20
CA ALA A 276 6.92 4.04 -4.41
C ALA A 276 7.12 4.71 -5.77
N VAL A 277 6.55 4.12 -6.84
CA VAL A 277 6.56 4.69 -8.19
C VAL A 277 5.79 6.02 -8.23
N ALA A 278 4.61 6.10 -7.62
CA ALA A 278 3.85 7.33 -7.48
C ALA A 278 4.63 8.40 -6.70
N GLY A 279 5.47 7.98 -5.74
CA GLY A 279 6.42 8.80 -5.00
C GLY A 279 7.42 9.47 -5.92
N ALA A 280 8.12 8.67 -6.71
CA ALA A 280 9.09 9.14 -7.70
C ALA A 280 8.44 10.09 -8.73
N LEU A 281 7.28 9.71 -9.27
CA LEU A 281 6.53 10.54 -10.21
C LEU A 281 6.05 11.86 -9.59
N SER A 282 5.62 11.84 -8.32
CA SER A 282 5.18 13.06 -7.62
C SER A 282 6.34 14.03 -7.39
N MET A 283 7.55 13.52 -7.13
CA MET A 283 8.75 14.36 -7.04
C MET A 283 9.09 15.01 -8.40
N PHE A 284 8.91 14.28 -9.50
CA PHE A 284 9.18 14.77 -10.84
C PHE A 284 8.11 15.76 -11.35
N LEU A 285 6.83 15.39 -11.25
CA LEU A 285 5.69 16.12 -11.82
C LEU A 285 5.16 17.23 -10.91
N ARG A 286 5.52 17.24 -9.63
CA ARG A 286 5.04 18.21 -8.62
C ARG A 286 3.51 18.29 -8.61
N SER A 287 2.93 19.41 -9.04
CA SER A 287 1.47 19.64 -9.09
C SER A 287 0.77 19.01 -10.31
N TRP A 288 1.52 18.51 -11.29
CA TRP A 288 0.96 17.89 -12.52
C TRP A 288 0.54 16.42 -12.35
N SER A 289 0.74 15.84 -11.16
CA SER A 289 0.40 14.46 -10.85
C SER A 289 -1.09 14.17 -11.03
N ILE A 290 -1.99 15.09 -10.64
CA ILE A 290 -3.45 14.91 -10.78
C ILE A 290 -3.88 14.97 -12.26
N PRO A 291 -3.51 16.01 -13.05
CA PRO A 291 -3.77 16.01 -14.49
C PRO A 291 -3.30 14.74 -15.20
N LEU A 292 -2.13 14.21 -14.83
CA LEU A 292 -1.62 12.96 -15.39
C LEU A 292 -2.57 11.79 -15.10
N VAL A 293 -3.00 11.60 -13.84
CA VAL A 293 -3.93 10.51 -13.47
C VAL A 293 -5.26 10.64 -14.21
N VAL A 294 -5.81 11.86 -14.31
CA VAL A 294 -7.05 12.12 -15.06
C VAL A 294 -6.86 11.78 -16.54
N THR A 295 -5.74 12.18 -17.13
CA THR A 295 -5.42 11.88 -18.53
C THR A 295 -5.28 10.37 -18.76
N LEU A 296 -4.56 9.66 -17.88
CA LEU A 296 -4.42 8.21 -17.94
C LEU A 296 -5.77 7.49 -17.80
N TYR A 297 -6.65 7.98 -16.92
CA TYR A 297 -8.00 7.44 -16.77
C TYR A 297 -8.83 7.62 -18.03
N ILE A 298 -8.85 8.83 -18.61
CA ILE A 298 -9.56 9.11 -19.86
C ILE A 298 -9.00 8.25 -21.00
N LEU A 299 -7.68 8.14 -21.10
CA LEU A 299 -7.01 7.30 -22.09
C LEU A 299 -7.37 5.83 -21.92
N ALA A 300 -7.30 5.30 -20.69
CA ALA A 300 -7.67 3.92 -20.41
C ALA A 300 -9.14 3.64 -20.74
N ASN A 301 -10.04 4.56 -20.37
CA ASN A 301 -11.45 4.46 -20.72
C ASN A 301 -11.67 4.49 -22.24
N TYR A 302 -10.96 5.37 -22.96
CA TYR A 302 -11.01 5.40 -24.42
C TYR A 302 -10.51 4.10 -25.04
N LEU A 303 -9.37 3.57 -24.59
CA LEU A 303 -8.82 2.30 -25.05
C LEU A 303 -9.76 1.11 -24.75
N TYR A 304 -10.46 1.15 -23.61
CA TYR A 304 -11.48 0.18 -23.25
C TYR A 304 -12.70 0.25 -24.17
N GLN A 305 -13.21 1.46 -24.46
CA GLN A 305 -14.33 1.67 -25.38
C GLN A 305 -14.01 1.23 -26.81
N GLN A 306 -12.76 1.43 -27.24
CA GLN A 306 -12.28 0.95 -28.55
C GLN A 306 -11.96 -0.56 -28.57
N GLU A 307 -12.18 -1.27 -27.46
CA GLU A 307 -11.83 -2.69 -27.28
C GLU A 307 -10.36 -3.02 -27.57
N VAL A 308 -9.46 -2.03 -27.47
CA VAL A 308 -8.00 -2.26 -27.51
C VAL A 308 -7.56 -2.96 -26.23
N ILE A 309 -8.14 -2.55 -25.10
CA ILE A 309 -8.04 -3.25 -23.83
C ILE A 309 -9.36 -4.02 -23.62
N ASP A 310 -9.33 -5.32 -23.86
CA ASP A 310 -10.49 -6.21 -23.68
C ASP A 310 -10.21 -7.18 -22.51
N PRO A 311 -10.69 -6.89 -21.28
CA PRO A 311 -10.50 -7.74 -20.12
C PRO A 311 -11.45 -8.95 -20.10
N ARG A 312 -12.30 -9.14 -21.12
CA ARG A 312 -13.21 -10.30 -21.18
C ARG A 312 -12.37 -11.56 -21.34
N ASN A 313 -12.53 -12.51 -20.42
CA ASN A 313 -11.94 -13.82 -20.56
C ASN A 313 -12.62 -14.55 -21.72
N LYS A 314 -11.89 -14.77 -22.81
CA LYS A 314 -12.40 -15.39 -24.03
C LYS A 314 -12.39 -16.89 -23.83
N ALA A 315 -13.56 -17.52 -23.92
CA ALA A 315 -13.65 -18.97 -23.85
C ALA A 315 -12.94 -19.59 -25.05
N TYR A 316 -12.12 -20.61 -24.76
CA TYR A 316 -11.34 -21.28 -25.79
C TYR A 316 -12.27 -21.90 -26.84
N GLY A 317 -11.92 -21.77 -28.12
CA GLY A 317 -12.70 -22.32 -29.24
C GLY A 317 -13.82 -21.43 -29.79
N LEU A 318 -14.12 -20.28 -29.19
CA LEU A 318 -15.09 -19.32 -29.72
C LEU A 318 -14.43 -18.21 -30.56
N ASN A 319 -15.07 -17.82 -31.66
CA ASN A 319 -14.60 -16.73 -32.51
C ASN A 319 -15.11 -15.37 -31.99
N TYR A 320 -14.20 -14.58 -31.40
CA TYR A 320 -14.51 -13.25 -30.88
C TYR A 320 -14.22 -12.12 -31.88
N ILE A 321 -13.58 -12.42 -33.01
CA ILE A 321 -13.11 -11.46 -34.02
C ILE A 321 -14.29 -11.00 -34.90
N ASN A 322 -15.10 -11.95 -35.39
CA ASN A 322 -16.19 -11.66 -36.32
C ASN A 322 -17.44 -11.13 -35.60
N LYS A 323 -17.40 -9.85 -35.19
CA LYS A 323 -18.52 -9.19 -34.49
C LYS A 323 -19.83 -9.21 -35.28
N LYS A 324 -19.75 -9.12 -36.62
CA LYS A 324 -20.92 -9.07 -37.52
C LYS A 324 -21.63 -10.42 -37.66
N GLU A 325 -20.93 -11.51 -37.42
CA GLU A 325 -21.44 -12.88 -37.56
C GLU A 325 -21.91 -13.45 -36.22
N ARG A 326 -21.91 -12.65 -35.15
CA ARG A 326 -22.34 -13.10 -33.84
C ARG A 326 -23.85 -13.40 -33.89
N PRO A 327 -24.28 -14.60 -33.46
CA PRO A 327 -25.70 -14.92 -33.39
C PRO A 327 -26.40 -13.96 -32.42
N LEU A 328 -27.64 -13.60 -32.74
CA LEU A 328 -28.46 -12.77 -31.87
C LEU A 328 -28.78 -13.55 -30.59
N TYR A 329 -28.60 -12.92 -29.42
CA TYR A 329 -28.98 -13.54 -28.15
C TYR A 329 -30.46 -13.25 -27.85
N ASN A 330 -31.35 -13.99 -28.52
CA ASN A 330 -32.80 -13.96 -28.30
C ASN A 330 -33.36 -15.38 -28.20
N LYS A 331 -34.63 -15.48 -27.77
CA LYS A 331 -35.27 -16.78 -27.52
C LYS A 331 -35.38 -17.61 -28.78
N GLU A 332 -35.64 -16.97 -29.91
CA GLU A 332 -35.83 -17.59 -31.22
C GLU A 332 -34.52 -18.23 -31.70
N ALA A 333 -33.40 -17.50 -31.67
CA ALA A 333 -32.09 -18.00 -32.06
C ALA A 333 -31.59 -19.11 -31.12
N ILE A 334 -31.88 -19.02 -29.82
CA ILE A 334 -31.59 -20.11 -28.86
C ILE A 334 -32.42 -21.36 -29.21
N GLY A 335 -33.69 -21.18 -29.57
CA GLY A 335 -34.56 -22.28 -30.02
C GLY A 335 -34.09 -22.93 -31.31
N GLU A 336 -33.61 -22.12 -32.27
CA GLU A 336 -33.03 -22.63 -33.53
C GLU A 336 -31.74 -23.42 -33.29
N LEU A 337 -30.89 -22.99 -32.35
CA LEU A 337 -29.67 -23.71 -31.96
C LEU A 337 -29.99 -25.01 -31.21
N ALA A 338 -31.07 -25.04 -30.44
CA ALA A 338 -31.50 -26.18 -29.63
C ALA A 338 -32.60 -27.03 -30.31
N ASN A 339 -32.53 -27.18 -31.65
CA ASN A 339 -33.46 -28.04 -32.37
C ASN A 339 -33.13 -29.53 -32.15
N ASP A 340 -34.13 -30.41 -32.33
CA ASP A 340 -34.01 -31.84 -32.07
C ASP A 340 -32.84 -32.50 -32.82
N SER A 341 -32.56 -32.06 -34.06
CA SER A 341 -31.46 -32.61 -34.86
C SER A 341 -30.09 -32.23 -34.32
N ALA A 342 -29.93 -30.99 -33.84
CA ALA A 342 -28.70 -30.52 -33.22
C ALA A 342 -28.47 -31.22 -31.87
N ILE A 343 -29.52 -31.41 -31.08
CA ILE A 343 -29.45 -32.12 -29.79
C ILE A 343 -29.02 -33.58 -30.01
N GLU A 344 -29.61 -34.28 -30.98
CA GLU A 344 -29.23 -35.68 -31.23
C GLU A 344 -27.80 -35.78 -31.79
N ALA A 345 -27.37 -34.85 -32.64
CA ALA A 345 -25.98 -34.79 -33.12
C ALA A 345 -24.97 -34.59 -31.97
N ASP A 346 -25.23 -33.63 -31.07
CA ASP A 346 -24.40 -33.38 -29.89
C ASP A 346 -24.35 -34.60 -28.98
N LYS A 347 -25.49 -35.28 -28.78
CA LYS A 347 -25.57 -36.50 -27.98
C LYS A 347 -24.72 -37.62 -28.57
N GLN A 348 -24.76 -37.85 -29.88
CA GLN A 348 -23.92 -38.85 -30.55
C GLN A 348 -22.42 -38.51 -30.42
N GLN A 349 -22.06 -37.23 -30.52
CA GLN A 349 -20.68 -36.78 -30.33
C GLN A 349 -20.19 -37.00 -28.89
N TYR A 350 -20.99 -36.63 -27.89
CA TYR A 350 -20.66 -36.87 -26.48
C TYR A 350 -20.60 -38.36 -26.14
N LEU A 351 -21.51 -39.18 -26.67
CA LEU A 351 -21.44 -40.63 -26.52
C LEU A 351 -20.13 -41.19 -27.07
N THR A 352 -19.66 -40.68 -28.22
CA THR A 352 -18.37 -41.06 -28.79
C THR A 352 -17.21 -40.71 -27.86
N ILE A 353 -17.20 -39.50 -27.30
CA ILE A 353 -16.18 -39.07 -26.33
C ILE A 353 -16.20 -39.95 -25.08
N LEU A 354 -17.38 -40.21 -24.51
CA LEU A 354 -17.54 -41.05 -23.32
C LEU A 354 -17.11 -42.51 -23.58
N ASN A 355 -17.45 -43.07 -24.74
CA ASN A 355 -17.02 -44.41 -25.12
C ASN A 355 -15.50 -44.51 -25.32
N ASN A 356 -14.87 -43.46 -25.85
CA ASN A 356 -13.40 -43.38 -25.96
C ASN A 356 -12.74 -43.28 -24.58
N TRP A 357 -13.33 -42.52 -23.65
CA TRP A 357 -12.87 -42.45 -22.26
C TRP A 357 -13.02 -43.78 -21.54
N LYS A 358 -14.15 -44.47 -21.73
CA LYS A 358 -14.40 -45.81 -21.16
C LYS A 358 -13.41 -46.88 -21.65
N ARG A 359 -12.80 -46.67 -22.83
CA ARG A 359 -11.82 -47.59 -23.42
C ARG A 359 -10.40 -47.37 -22.89
N ARG A 360 -10.12 -46.20 -22.29
CA ARG A 360 -8.89 -45.95 -21.53
C ARG A 360 -9.07 -46.38 -20.09
#